data_AF-A0A072VG06-F1
#
_entry.id   AF-A0A072VG06-F1
#
_cell.length_a   1.000
_cell.length_b   1.000
_cell.length_c   1.000
_cell.angle_alpha   90.00
_cell.angle_beta   90.00
_cell.angle_gamma   90.00
#
_symmetry.space_group_name_H-M   'P 1'
#
loop_
_entity.id
_entity.type
_entity.pdbx_description
1 polymer ?
#
loop_
_entity_poly.entity_id
_entity_poly.type
_entity_poly.pdbx_seq_one_letter_code
_entity_poly.pdbx_strand_id
1 'polypeptide(L)'
;MKLGLVFLGPKTGYNKQISYYVKFYKLAIHGLEWKLDITPNGSHRVKITANATKTVAEGRRLLEELWRGKVIVHDNLTPATLQPILSKDGSSLTSSIQKATSTYIQFDRRNMKLRIFGSPDKIALAEKKLIQSLLSLHDEKQSVICLSGRDLPSDFMKQVVKNFGPDLHGLKEKVPGADLRLNTRNRTILCHGNSELKSRVEEITFEIARLSNPSSERFDTGPSCPICLCEVEDGYQLEGCGHLFCRSCMVEQCESAIKNQGSFPIRCAHQGCGNHILLVDFRTLLSNDKLEELFRASLGAFVASSSGTYRFCPSPDCPSIYRVADPDTASVPFVCGACYSETCTRCHIEYHPYVSCERYRQFKDDPDSSLRDWCKGKEQVKNCPACGHVIEKVDGCNHIECKCGKHICWVCLEFFTTSGECYSHMDTIHLGVD
;
A
#
# COMPACT_ATOMS: atom_id res chain seq x y z
N MET A 1 4.86 -14.82 35.43
CA MET A 1 5.03 -13.93 34.26
C MET A 1 4.20 -14.44 33.10
N LYS A 2 3.40 -13.58 32.48
CA LYS A 2 2.57 -13.92 31.30
C LYS A 2 3.21 -13.41 30.03
N LEU A 3 2.99 -14.14 28.94
CA LEU A 3 3.70 -13.96 27.67
C LEU A 3 2.72 -13.68 26.52
N GLY A 4 2.95 -12.59 25.78
CA GLY A 4 2.33 -12.30 24.50
C GLY A 4 3.39 -12.27 23.40
N LEU A 5 3.08 -12.85 22.24
CA LEU A 5 3.95 -12.81 21.06
C LEU A 5 3.26 -12.02 19.97
N VAL A 6 3.96 -11.04 19.40
CA VAL A 6 3.52 -10.28 18.22
C VAL A 6 4.52 -10.51 17.11
N PHE A 7 4.01 -11.01 15.99
CA PHE A 7 4.80 -11.24 14.78
C PHE A 7 4.71 -10.03 13.87
N LEU A 8 5.85 -9.37 13.68
CA LEU A 8 5.99 -8.24 12.79
C LEU A 8 6.70 -8.76 11.52
N GLY A 9 5.92 -8.92 10.43
CA GLY A 9 6.47 -9.36 9.14
C GLY A 9 7.61 -8.46 8.64
N PRO A 10 8.44 -8.92 7.71
CA PRO A 10 9.60 -8.15 7.26
C PRO A 10 9.12 -6.94 6.46
N LYS A 11 9.22 -5.75 7.06
CA LYS A 11 9.05 -4.47 6.37
C LYS A 11 10.42 -3.82 6.26
N THR A 12 11.12 -4.11 5.18
CA THR A 12 12.47 -3.60 4.84
C THR A 12 12.44 -2.08 4.73
N GLY A 13 12.58 -1.39 5.86
CA GLY A 13 12.51 0.07 5.98
C GLY A 13 11.99 0.52 7.35
N TYR A 14 10.89 -0.08 7.81
CA TYR A 14 10.26 0.27 9.09
C TYR A 14 10.97 -0.37 10.31
N ASN A 15 11.84 -1.36 10.07
CA ASN A 15 12.59 -2.08 11.11
C ASN A 15 13.43 -1.17 12.04
N LYS A 16 14.00 -0.06 11.54
CA LYS A 16 14.72 0.91 12.40
C LYS A 16 13.77 1.69 13.31
N GLN A 17 12.58 2.04 12.82
CA GLN A 17 11.54 2.72 13.60
C GLN A 17 10.88 1.80 14.63
N ILE A 18 10.78 0.49 14.39
CA ILE A 18 10.34 -0.48 15.42
C ILE A 18 11.19 -0.37 16.67
N SER A 19 12.52 -0.35 16.52
CA SER A 19 13.41 -0.25 17.68
C SER A 19 13.18 1.04 18.49
N TYR A 20 12.83 2.14 17.80
CA TYR A 20 12.50 3.42 18.40
C TYR A 20 11.14 3.38 19.10
N TYR A 21 10.10 2.83 18.46
CA TYR A 21 8.77 2.70 19.05
C TYR A 21 8.76 1.72 20.23
N VAL A 22 9.42 0.57 20.12
CA VAL A 22 9.58 -0.37 21.24
C VAL A 22 10.28 0.31 22.42
N LYS A 23 11.31 1.14 22.19
CA LYS A 23 11.94 1.94 23.25
C LYS A 23 10.99 2.99 23.85
N PHE A 24 10.20 3.67 23.03
CA PHE A 24 9.22 4.67 23.48
C PHE A 24 8.13 4.04 24.36
N TYR A 25 7.56 2.91 23.95
CA TYR A 25 6.50 2.24 24.70
C TYR A 25 7.02 1.45 25.92
N LYS A 26 8.30 1.07 25.93
CA LYS A 26 8.98 0.56 27.13
C LYS A 26 9.01 1.59 28.26
N LEU A 27 8.96 2.90 27.94
CA LEU A 27 8.88 3.99 28.92
C LEU A 27 7.44 4.31 29.33
N ALA A 28 6.46 4.04 28.48
CA ALA A 28 5.06 4.44 28.68
C ALA A 28 4.25 3.50 29.58
N ILE A 29 4.62 2.21 29.70
CA ILE A 29 3.91 1.22 30.51
C ILE A 29 4.84 0.57 31.53
N HIS A 30 4.63 0.87 32.81
CA HIS A 30 5.37 0.24 33.91
C HIS A 30 5.06 -1.26 34.04
N GLY A 31 6.10 -2.07 34.26
CA GLY A 31 5.99 -3.52 34.47
C GLY A 31 5.88 -4.36 33.20
N LEU A 32 6.19 -3.79 32.03
CA LEU A 32 6.18 -4.48 30.75
C LEU A 32 7.59 -4.60 30.15
N GLU A 33 8.01 -5.83 29.91
CA GLU A 33 9.26 -6.16 29.26
C GLU A 33 9.02 -6.47 27.79
N TRP A 34 9.85 -5.87 26.93
CA TRP A 34 9.83 -6.08 25.49
C TRP A 34 11.16 -6.72 25.07
N LYS A 35 11.09 -7.84 24.36
CA LYS A 35 12.25 -8.42 23.69
C LYS A 35 11.97 -8.51 22.18
N LEU A 36 12.81 -7.83 21.40
CA LEU A 36 12.77 -7.89 19.95
C LEU A 36 13.76 -8.97 19.50
N ASP A 37 13.23 -10.06 18.96
CA ASP A 37 14.03 -11.12 18.34
C ASP A 37 13.93 -10.97 16.83
N ILE A 38 15.09 -10.93 16.16
CA ILE A 38 15.14 -10.97 14.69
C ILE A 38 15.17 -12.44 14.30
N THR A 39 14.16 -12.89 13.55
CA THR A 39 14.16 -14.26 13.04
C THR A 39 15.23 -14.40 11.95
N PRO A 40 15.75 -15.61 11.67
CA PRO A 40 16.80 -15.84 10.67
C PRO A 40 16.50 -15.29 9.26
N ASN A 41 15.22 -15.01 8.99
CA ASN A 41 14.70 -14.48 7.73
C ASN A 41 14.51 -12.93 7.72
N GLY A 42 14.95 -12.22 8.76
CA GLY A 42 14.87 -10.75 8.86
C GLY A 42 13.53 -10.19 9.34
N SER A 43 12.56 -11.04 9.69
CA SER A 43 11.31 -10.62 10.35
C SER A 43 11.56 -10.29 11.82
N HIS A 44 10.68 -9.48 12.40
CA HIS A 44 10.79 -9.04 13.79
C HIS A 44 9.75 -9.75 14.63
N ARG A 45 10.16 -10.44 15.68
CA ARG A 45 9.27 -11.01 16.67
C ARG A 45 9.39 -10.17 17.93
N VAL A 46 8.27 -9.61 18.38
CA VAL A 46 8.24 -8.89 19.65
C VAL A 46 7.61 -9.78 20.70
N LYS A 47 8.42 -10.13 21.68
CA LYS A 47 8.03 -10.85 22.89
C LYS A 47 7.66 -9.83 23.97
N ILE A 48 6.43 -9.88 24.44
CA ILE A 48 5.90 -9.00 25.47
C ILE A 48 5.69 -9.82 26.73
N THR A 49 6.41 -9.50 27.81
CA THR A 49 6.27 -10.14 29.12
C THR A 49 5.82 -9.15 30.16
N ALA A 50 4.84 -9.53 30.98
CA ALA A 50 4.41 -8.74 32.14
C ALA A 50 3.85 -9.64 33.24
N ASN A 51 3.70 -9.08 34.43
CA ASN A 51 3.18 -9.80 35.59
C ASN A 51 1.66 -10.03 35.52
N ALA A 52 0.93 -9.23 34.74
CA ALA A 52 -0.52 -9.32 34.57
C ALA A 52 -0.93 -9.47 33.09
N THR A 53 -1.97 -10.27 32.81
CA THR A 53 -2.47 -10.50 31.44
C THR A 53 -2.91 -9.20 30.78
N LYS A 54 -3.55 -8.30 31.55
CA LYS A 54 -4.03 -7.01 31.06
C LYS A 54 -2.88 -6.16 30.52
N THR A 55 -1.76 -6.11 31.24
CA THR A 55 -0.59 -5.34 30.82
C THR A 55 -0.02 -5.92 29.52
N VAL A 56 0.08 -7.24 29.39
CA VAL A 56 0.48 -7.89 28.12
C VAL A 56 -0.49 -7.56 26.98
N ALA A 57 -1.80 -7.63 27.22
CA ALA A 57 -2.83 -7.32 26.21
C ALA A 57 -2.79 -5.85 25.78
N GLU A 58 -2.60 -4.92 26.72
CA GLU A 58 -2.46 -3.49 26.47
C GLU A 58 -1.19 -3.17 25.67
N GLY A 59 -0.05 -3.76 26.04
CA GLY A 59 1.18 -3.68 25.26
C GLY A 59 1.02 -4.24 23.85
N ARG A 60 0.38 -5.41 23.72
CA ARG A 60 0.07 -6.01 22.42
C ARG A 60 -0.79 -5.09 21.56
N ARG A 61 -1.89 -4.55 22.11
CA ARG A 61 -2.81 -3.64 21.40
C ARG A 61 -2.09 -2.42 20.85
N LEU A 62 -1.26 -1.76 21.67
CA LEU A 62 -0.51 -0.57 21.23
C LEU A 62 0.48 -0.91 20.12
N LEU A 63 1.18 -2.05 20.23
CA LEU A 63 2.09 -2.50 19.17
C LEU A 63 1.34 -2.84 17.88
N GLU A 64 0.19 -3.49 17.98
CA GLU A 64 -0.67 -3.80 16.84
C GLU A 64 -1.25 -2.54 16.19
N GLU A 65 -1.66 -1.53 16.97
CA GLU A 65 -2.12 -0.23 16.47
C GLU A 65 -1.02 0.51 15.71
N LEU A 66 0.20 0.54 16.27
CA LEU A 66 1.37 1.09 15.59
C LEU A 66 1.72 0.31 14.33
N TRP A 67 1.59 -1.02 14.36
CA TRP A 67 1.95 -1.89 13.24
C TRP A 67 0.92 -1.92 12.14
N ARG A 68 -0.35 -1.64 12.48
CA ARG A 68 -1.45 -1.49 11.53
C ARG A 68 -1.27 -0.23 10.69
N GLY A 69 -0.77 0.85 11.30
CA GLY A 69 -0.66 2.16 10.65
C GLY A 69 -2.02 2.76 10.27
N LYS A 70 -2.02 4.02 9.84
CA LYS A 70 -3.21 4.70 9.31
C LYS A 70 -3.22 4.58 7.79
N VAL A 71 -4.27 3.96 7.24
CA VAL A 71 -4.54 4.01 5.79
C VAL A 71 -5.08 5.41 5.48
N ILE A 72 -4.49 6.10 4.52
CA ILE A 72 -4.96 7.41 4.10
C ILE A 72 -6.15 7.23 3.18
N VAL A 73 -7.26 7.88 3.52
CA VAL A 73 -8.45 7.98 2.69
C VAL A 73 -8.76 9.46 2.57
N HIS A 74 -8.75 9.97 1.34
CA HIS A 74 -9.01 11.38 1.05
C HIS A 74 -9.61 11.48 -0.35
N ASP A 75 -10.66 12.28 -0.52
CA ASP A 75 -11.46 12.31 -1.76
C ASP A 75 -10.61 12.69 -2.99
N ASN A 76 -9.63 13.58 -2.80
CA ASN A 76 -8.71 14.00 -3.87
C ASN A 76 -7.58 12.99 -4.16
N LEU A 77 -7.46 11.88 -3.41
CA LEU A 77 -6.49 10.82 -3.69
C LEU A 77 -7.10 9.76 -4.59
N THR A 78 -7.07 10.03 -5.89
CA THR A 78 -7.47 9.08 -6.94
C THR A 78 -6.25 8.27 -7.40
N PRO A 79 -6.45 7.13 -8.11
CA PRO A 79 -5.33 6.42 -8.72
C PRO A 79 -4.42 7.33 -9.57
N ALA A 80 -4.99 8.33 -10.25
CA ALA A 80 -4.26 9.29 -11.07
C ALA A 80 -3.37 10.25 -10.24
N THR A 81 -3.86 10.72 -9.09
CA THR A 81 -3.06 11.59 -8.18
C THR A 81 -2.03 10.81 -7.37
N LEU A 82 -2.19 9.49 -7.27
CA LEU A 82 -1.22 8.59 -6.64
C LEU A 82 -0.11 8.13 -7.60
N GLN A 83 -0.35 8.07 -8.91
CA GLN A 83 0.70 7.70 -9.90
C GLN A 83 2.03 8.46 -9.74
N PRO A 84 2.07 9.78 -9.46
CA PRO A 84 3.31 10.52 -9.25
C PRO A 84 4.21 9.95 -8.15
N ILE A 85 3.67 9.24 -7.15
CA ILE A 85 4.48 8.67 -6.07
C ILE A 85 5.48 7.62 -6.56
N LEU A 86 5.17 6.98 -7.70
CA LEU A 86 6.03 5.98 -8.35
C LEU A 86 7.19 6.62 -9.12
N SER A 87 7.19 7.94 -9.34
CA SER A 87 8.32 8.62 -9.98
C SER A 87 9.47 8.84 -9.01
N LYS A 88 10.64 9.19 -9.58
CA LYS A 88 11.81 9.60 -8.78
C LYS A 88 11.49 10.80 -7.87
N ASP A 89 10.74 11.77 -8.39
CA ASP A 89 10.33 12.96 -7.61
C ASP A 89 9.38 12.58 -6.47
N GLY A 90 8.41 11.70 -6.74
CA GLY A 90 7.51 11.16 -5.71
C GLY A 90 8.25 10.37 -4.63
N SER A 91 9.25 9.58 -5.01
CA SER A 91 10.11 8.83 -4.08
C SER A 91 10.97 9.76 -3.22
N SER A 92 11.52 10.82 -3.81
CA SER A 92 12.29 11.86 -3.10
C SER A 92 11.41 12.64 -2.13
N LEU A 93 10.21 13.05 -2.56
CA LEU A 93 9.21 13.71 -1.75
C LEU A 93 8.82 12.85 -0.53
N THR A 94 8.47 11.59 -0.76
CA THR A 94 8.08 10.65 0.29
C THR A 94 9.21 10.50 1.33
N SER A 95 10.45 10.37 0.86
CA SER A 95 11.63 10.29 1.71
C SER A 95 11.86 11.56 2.55
N SER A 96 11.62 12.73 1.96
CA SER A 96 11.71 14.03 2.63
C SER A 96 10.66 14.17 3.74
N ILE A 97 9.40 13.82 3.46
CA ILE A 97 8.30 13.87 4.42
C ILE A 97 8.56 12.91 5.58
N GLN A 98 9.00 11.68 5.29
CA GLN A 98 9.34 10.69 6.31
C GLN A 98 10.41 11.20 7.28
N LYS A 99 11.48 11.83 6.76
CA LYS A 99 12.52 12.45 7.60
C LYS A 99 11.97 13.59 8.43
N ALA A 100 11.24 14.52 7.81
CA ALA A 100 10.72 15.71 8.49
C ALA A 100 9.70 15.41 9.59
N THR A 101 8.92 14.35 9.42
CA THR A 101 7.85 13.98 10.37
C THR A 101 8.23 12.81 11.27
N SER A 102 9.40 12.20 11.06
CA SER A 102 9.80 10.95 11.73
C SER A 102 8.77 9.82 11.58
N THR A 103 8.06 9.80 10.46
CA THR A 103 7.08 8.76 10.11
C THR A 103 7.65 7.80 9.07
N TYR A 104 6.93 6.71 8.81
CA TYR A 104 7.19 5.84 7.67
C TYR A 104 5.96 5.82 6.78
N ILE A 105 6.16 5.94 5.47
CA ILE A 105 5.09 5.94 4.49
C ILE A 105 5.30 4.69 3.63
N GLN A 106 4.31 3.82 3.64
CA GLN A 106 4.26 2.64 2.78
C GLN A 106 3.22 2.89 1.69
N PHE A 107 3.63 2.70 0.45
CA PHE A 107 2.73 2.72 -0.69
C PHE A 107 2.55 1.29 -1.21
N ASP A 108 1.36 0.74 -1.02
CA ASP A 108 0.96 -0.53 -1.61
C ASP A 108 0.65 -0.28 -3.09
N ARG A 109 1.61 -0.60 -3.95
CA ARG A 109 1.51 -0.37 -5.40
C ARG A 109 0.40 -1.18 -6.05
N ARG A 110 0.07 -2.34 -5.47
CA ARG A 110 -0.93 -3.26 -6.02
C ARG A 110 -2.34 -2.76 -5.75
N ASN A 111 -2.61 -2.32 -4.53
CA ASN A 111 -3.93 -1.84 -4.13
C ASN A 111 -4.09 -0.32 -4.28
N MET A 112 -3.03 0.39 -4.71
CA MET A 112 -2.99 1.85 -4.77
C MET A 112 -3.35 2.49 -3.41
N LYS A 113 -2.81 1.94 -2.31
CA LYS A 113 -3.12 2.40 -0.95
C LYS A 113 -1.90 2.97 -0.25
N LEU A 114 -2.07 4.12 0.38
CA LEU A 114 -1.06 4.73 1.24
C LEU A 114 -1.32 4.41 2.70
N ARG A 115 -0.24 4.08 3.42
CA ARG A 115 -0.28 3.82 4.85
C ARG A 115 0.87 4.54 5.54
N ILE A 116 0.53 5.33 6.56
CA ILE A 116 1.50 6.05 7.38
C ILE A 116 1.61 5.37 8.73
N PHE A 117 2.84 5.22 9.21
CA PHE A 117 3.15 4.68 10.52
C PHE A 117 3.87 5.73 11.36
N GLY A 118 3.38 5.94 12.57
CA GLY A 118 4.01 6.78 13.58
C GLY A 118 3.10 7.10 14.76
N SER A 119 3.46 8.10 15.56
CA SER A 119 2.55 8.61 16.60
C SER A 119 1.37 9.37 15.96
N PRO A 120 0.18 9.41 16.60
CA PRO A 120 -1.02 10.03 16.03
C PRO A 120 -0.79 11.46 15.52
N ASP A 121 -0.11 12.31 16.30
CA ASP A 121 0.17 13.70 15.94
C ASP A 121 1.10 13.81 14.72
N LYS A 122 2.11 12.95 14.66
CA LYS A 122 3.08 12.91 13.54
C LYS A 122 2.43 12.35 12.28
N ILE A 123 1.52 11.38 12.41
CA ILE A 123 0.73 10.85 11.30
C ILE A 123 -0.11 11.97 10.69
N ALA A 124 -0.86 12.74 11.50
CA ALA A 124 -1.70 13.83 11.00
C ALA A 124 -0.88 14.88 10.24
N LEU A 125 0.31 15.24 10.76
CA LEU A 125 1.23 16.15 10.07
C LEU A 125 1.77 15.58 8.75
N ALA A 126 2.16 14.30 8.75
CA ALA A 126 2.67 13.62 7.56
C ALA A 126 1.61 13.46 6.48
N GLU A 127 0.39 13.11 6.87
CA GLU A 127 -0.77 12.98 5.99
C GLU A 127 -1.09 14.28 5.27
N LYS A 128 -1.20 15.39 6.03
CA LYS A 128 -1.45 16.72 5.44
C LYS A 128 -0.36 17.11 4.43
N LYS A 129 0.92 16.95 4.79
CA LYS A 129 2.04 17.27 3.90
C LYS A 129 2.04 16.38 2.66
N LEU A 130 1.78 15.08 2.83
CA LEU A 130 1.80 14.12 1.73
C LEU A 130 0.70 14.42 0.72
N ILE A 131 -0.54 14.66 1.18
CA ILE A 131 -1.67 14.98 0.30
C ILE A 131 -1.37 16.27 -0.48
N GLN A 132 -0.96 17.33 0.22
CA GLN A 132 -0.66 18.62 -0.43
C GLN A 132 0.44 18.49 -1.49
N SER A 133 1.52 17.78 -1.18
CA SER A 133 2.63 17.62 -2.11
C SER A 133 2.31 16.67 -3.27
N LEU A 134 1.50 15.63 -3.06
CA LEU A 134 1.06 14.75 -4.15
C LEU A 134 0.12 15.48 -5.13
N LEU A 135 -0.79 16.31 -4.62
CA LEU A 135 -1.65 17.14 -5.46
C LEU A 135 -0.83 18.16 -6.25
N SER A 136 0.12 18.86 -5.60
CA SER A 136 1.04 19.78 -6.29
C SER A 136 1.84 19.07 -7.40
N LEU A 137 2.40 17.89 -7.12
CA LEU A 137 3.14 17.11 -8.13
C LEU A 137 2.23 16.62 -9.27
N HIS A 138 0.97 16.33 -8.97
CA HIS A 138 0.00 15.96 -9.98
C HIS A 138 -0.34 17.15 -10.89
N ASP A 139 -0.61 18.32 -10.30
CA ASP A 139 -0.93 19.56 -11.02
C ASP A 139 0.25 20.05 -11.86
N GLU A 140 1.48 19.95 -11.35
CA GLU A 140 2.70 20.25 -12.11
C GLU A 140 2.85 19.35 -13.34
N LYS A 141 2.57 18.05 -13.19
CA LYS A 141 2.56 17.12 -14.35
C LYS A 141 1.40 17.39 -15.29
N GLN A 142 0.24 17.79 -14.77
CA GLN A 142 -0.86 18.26 -15.60
C GLN A 142 -0.51 19.56 -16.32
N SER A 143 0.44 20.37 -15.86
CA SER A 143 0.84 21.63 -16.52
C SER A 143 1.76 21.43 -17.72
N VAL A 144 2.14 20.18 -18.04
CA VAL A 144 3.04 19.85 -19.14
C VAL A 144 2.25 19.32 -20.35
N ILE A 145 2.55 19.88 -21.53
CA ILE A 145 2.04 19.44 -22.83
C ILE A 145 3.20 18.80 -23.59
N CYS A 146 3.07 17.53 -23.96
CA CYS A 146 4.10 16.83 -24.73
C CYS A 146 3.94 17.14 -26.22
N LEU A 147 5.01 17.62 -26.85
CA LEU A 147 5.11 17.83 -28.30
C LEU A 147 5.78 16.66 -29.01
N SER A 148 5.92 15.53 -28.31
CA SER A 148 6.42 14.27 -28.84
C SER A 148 5.59 13.16 -28.24
N GLY A 149 5.08 12.27 -29.11
CA GLY A 149 4.15 11.23 -28.74
C GLY A 149 3.81 10.40 -29.97
N ARG A 150 3.11 9.28 -29.78
CA ARG A 150 2.90 8.27 -30.82
C ARG A 150 1.85 8.69 -31.86
N ASP A 151 1.01 9.67 -31.53
CA ASP A 151 0.02 10.29 -32.42
C ASP A 151 0.47 11.66 -33.00
N LEU A 152 1.75 12.04 -32.82
CA LEU A 152 2.26 13.35 -33.18
C LEU A 152 3.32 13.27 -34.29
N PRO A 153 3.29 14.15 -35.31
CA PRO A 153 4.33 14.23 -36.33
C PRO A 153 5.73 14.38 -35.73
N SER A 154 6.75 13.76 -36.35
CA SER A 154 8.14 13.80 -35.87
C SER A 154 8.73 15.22 -35.88
N ASP A 155 8.19 16.11 -36.71
CA ASP A 155 8.51 17.53 -36.81
C ASP A 155 7.51 18.44 -36.06
N PHE A 156 6.59 17.88 -35.26
CA PHE A 156 5.50 18.64 -34.62
C PHE A 156 6.00 19.84 -33.81
N MET A 157 7.10 19.71 -33.07
CA MET A 157 7.73 20.87 -32.41
C MET A 157 8.11 21.98 -33.40
N LYS A 158 8.71 21.63 -34.54
CA LYS A 158 9.09 22.61 -35.57
C LYS A 158 7.85 23.27 -36.15
N GLN A 159 6.76 22.52 -36.34
CA GLN A 159 5.48 23.06 -36.79
C GLN A 159 4.88 24.04 -35.78
N VAL A 160 4.91 23.70 -34.49
CA VAL A 160 4.46 24.59 -33.40
C VAL A 160 5.28 25.88 -33.37
N VAL A 161 6.61 25.79 -33.45
CA VAL A 161 7.50 26.96 -33.50
C VAL A 161 7.27 27.80 -34.77
N LYS A 162 7.02 27.15 -35.93
CA LYS A 162 6.73 27.84 -37.19
C LYS A 162 5.41 28.60 -37.15
N ASN A 163 4.38 28.03 -36.52
CA ASN A 163 3.04 28.62 -36.46
C ASN A 163 2.89 29.67 -35.37
N PHE A 164 3.54 29.50 -34.21
CA PHE A 164 3.34 30.37 -33.03
C PHE A 164 4.57 31.17 -32.61
N GLY A 165 5.70 31.00 -33.30
CA GLY A 165 6.99 31.61 -32.97
C GLY A 165 7.76 30.85 -31.86
N PRO A 166 9.07 31.12 -31.73
CA PRO A 166 9.93 30.44 -30.75
C PRO A 166 9.53 30.70 -29.29
N ASP A 167 8.97 31.89 -29.01
CA ASP A 167 8.49 32.28 -27.67
C ASP A 167 7.00 31.96 -27.44
N LEU A 168 6.38 31.23 -28.37
CA LEU A 168 4.96 30.88 -28.39
C LEU A 168 4.04 32.11 -28.33
N HIS A 169 4.47 33.28 -28.83
CA HIS A 169 3.71 34.52 -28.79
C HIS A 169 2.34 34.37 -29.45
N GLY A 170 2.26 33.72 -30.62
CA GLY A 170 0.99 33.51 -31.31
C GLY A 170 0.03 32.59 -30.54
N LEU A 171 0.55 31.72 -29.67
CA LEU A 171 -0.26 30.87 -28.80
C LEU A 171 -0.75 31.64 -27.57
N LYS A 172 0.07 32.56 -27.04
CA LYS A 172 -0.29 33.48 -25.93
C LYS A 172 -1.36 34.49 -26.34
N GLU A 173 -1.36 34.94 -27.60
CA GLU A 173 -2.43 35.81 -28.13
C GLU A 173 -3.76 35.05 -28.26
N LYS A 174 -3.72 33.79 -28.70
CA LYS A 174 -4.92 32.94 -28.83
C LYS A 174 -5.49 32.49 -27.48
N VAL A 175 -4.63 32.36 -26.46
CA VAL A 175 -5.04 32.00 -25.09
C VAL A 175 -4.53 33.07 -24.11
N PRO A 176 -5.23 34.22 -24.03
CA PRO A 176 -4.82 35.30 -23.14
C PRO A 176 -4.85 34.86 -21.68
N GLY A 177 -3.76 35.14 -20.95
CA GLY A 177 -3.58 34.75 -19.55
C GLY A 177 -2.81 33.45 -19.32
N ALA A 178 -2.46 32.69 -20.38
CA ALA A 178 -1.59 31.52 -20.25
C ALA A 178 -0.10 31.93 -20.27
N ASP A 179 0.65 31.59 -19.21
CA ASP A 179 2.11 31.71 -19.23
C ASP A 179 2.72 30.43 -19.82
N LEU A 180 3.19 30.54 -21.06
CA LEU A 180 3.71 29.42 -21.85
C LEU A 180 5.22 29.51 -22.02
N ARG A 181 5.90 28.38 -21.80
CA ARG A 181 7.34 28.22 -22.03
C ARG A 181 7.64 26.95 -22.82
N LEU A 182 8.38 27.08 -23.91
CA LEU A 182 8.82 25.95 -24.73
C LEU A 182 10.13 25.38 -24.17
N ASN A 183 10.13 24.07 -23.90
CA ASN A 183 11.34 23.31 -23.60
C ASN A 183 11.74 22.49 -24.83
N THR A 184 12.72 22.98 -25.57
CA THR A 184 13.21 22.36 -26.81
C THR A 184 13.96 21.06 -26.56
N ARG A 185 14.60 20.89 -25.38
CA ARG A 185 15.34 19.69 -25.01
C ARG A 185 14.43 18.51 -24.70
N ASN A 186 13.35 18.76 -23.96
CA ASN A 186 12.40 17.74 -23.53
C ASN A 186 11.16 17.65 -24.42
N ARG A 187 11.12 18.43 -25.50
CA ARG A 187 9.98 18.53 -26.42
C ARG A 187 8.63 18.73 -25.74
N THR A 188 8.56 19.71 -24.86
CA THR A 188 7.38 19.99 -24.04
C THR A 188 7.07 21.48 -23.98
N ILE A 189 5.79 21.82 -23.83
CA ILE A 189 5.34 23.16 -23.42
C ILE A 189 4.95 23.09 -21.95
N LEU A 190 5.56 23.93 -21.14
CA LEU A 190 5.10 24.22 -19.79
C LEU A 190 4.03 25.31 -19.89
N CYS A 191 2.85 25.02 -19.35
CA CYS A 191 1.73 25.92 -19.26
C CYS A 191 1.44 26.22 -17.80
N HIS A 192 1.83 27.41 -17.32
CA HIS A 192 1.40 27.86 -16.00
C HIS A 192 0.03 28.53 -16.14
N GLY A 193 -0.99 27.87 -15.58
CA GLY A 193 -2.39 28.28 -15.64
C GLY A 193 -3.31 27.23 -15.00
N ASN A 194 -4.62 27.49 -14.98
CA ASN A 194 -5.60 26.48 -14.56
C ASN A 194 -5.74 25.37 -15.62
N SER A 195 -6.35 24.24 -15.26
CA SER A 195 -6.52 23.08 -16.17
C SER A 195 -7.28 23.43 -17.46
N GLU A 196 -8.20 24.39 -17.41
CA GLU A 196 -8.99 24.86 -18.56
C GLU A 196 -8.14 25.59 -19.60
N LEU A 197 -7.23 26.48 -19.17
CA LEU A 197 -6.27 27.13 -20.07
C LEU A 197 -5.35 26.10 -20.73
N LYS A 198 -4.90 25.10 -19.96
CA LYS A 198 -4.06 24.03 -20.51
C LYS A 198 -4.79 23.21 -21.57
N SER A 199 -6.05 22.82 -21.33
CA SER A 199 -6.86 22.09 -22.32
C SER A 199 -7.03 22.89 -23.61
N ARG A 200 -7.24 24.20 -23.52
CA ARG A 200 -7.33 25.08 -24.71
C ARG A 200 -6.00 25.18 -25.45
N VAL A 201 -4.89 25.29 -24.73
CA VAL A 201 -3.54 25.33 -25.33
C VAL A 201 -3.22 23.99 -26.00
N GLU A 202 -3.55 22.87 -25.36
CA GLU A 202 -3.45 21.53 -25.96
C GLU A 202 -4.27 21.48 -27.25
N GLU A 203 -5.57 21.79 -27.20
CA GLU A 203 -6.46 21.73 -28.36
C GLU A 203 -5.91 22.49 -29.57
N ILE A 204 -5.52 23.76 -29.38
CA ILE A 204 -4.96 24.61 -30.45
C ILE A 204 -3.63 24.04 -30.97
N THR A 205 -2.80 23.49 -30.08
CA THR A 205 -1.51 22.92 -30.45
C THR A 205 -1.69 21.65 -31.27
N PHE A 206 -2.56 20.74 -30.83
CA PHE A 206 -2.86 19.47 -31.50
C PHE A 206 -3.68 19.64 -32.79
N GLU A 207 -4.42 20.74 -32.95
CA GLU A 207 -5.09 21.07 -34.21
C GLU A 207 -4.10 21.19 -35.39
N ILE A 208 -2.89 21.72 -35.14
CA ILE A 208 -1.82 21.79 -36.15
C ILE A 208 -1.41 20.38 -36.61
N ALA A 209 -1.27 19.43 -35.68
CA ALA A 209 -0.94 18.06 -36.04
C ALA A 209 -2.00 17.43 -36.95
N ARG A 210 -3.28 17.79 -36.77
CA ARG A 210 -4.39 17.31 -37.59
C ARG A 210 -4.42 17.94 -38.99
N LEU A 211 -4.08 19.22 -39.11
CA LEU A 211 -4.10 19.95 -40.38
C LEU A 211 -2.89 19.63 -41.28
N SER A 212 -1.80 19.13 -40.71
CA SER A 212 -0.56 18.78 -41.42
C SER A 212 -0.58 17.39 -42.08
N ASN A 213 -1.71 16.67 -42.08
CA ASN A 213 -1.88 15.41 -42.83
C ASN A 213 -2.64 15.65 -44.17
N PRO A 214 -1.99 16.14 -45.24
CA PRO A 214 -2.51 15.95 -46.58
C PRO A 214 -2.25 14.50 -46.99
N SER A 215 -3.32 13.82 -47.40
CA SER A 215 -3.29 12.57 -48.16
C SER A 215 -2.26 12.64 -49.29
N SER A 216 -1.09 12.02 -49.11
CA SER A 216 -0.10 11.85 -50.18
C SER A 216 -0.43 10.64 -51.04
N GLU A 217 -0.30 10.85 -52.34
CA GLU A 217 -0.52 9.90 -53.42
C GLU A 217 0.36 8.65 -53.27
N ARG A 218 -0.26 7.49 -53.51
CA ARG A 218 0.33 6.16 -53.38
C ARG A 218 1.40 5.92 -54.44
N PHE A 219 2.65 6.18 -54.10
CA PHE A 219 3.76 5.38 -54.60
C PHE A 219 3.91 4.16 -53.69
N ASP A 220 4.22 2.99 -54.26
CA ASP A 220 4.40 1.72 -53.55
C ASP A 220 5.51 1.85 -52.48
N THR A 221 5.10 2.06 -51.22
CA THR A 221 5.97 2.54 -50.13
C THR A 221 5.87 1.61 -48.92
N GLY A 222 6.66 0.53 -48.96
CA GLY A 222 7.03 -0.28 -47.80
C GLY A 222 5.90 -1.01 -47.04
N PRO A 223 6.26 -1.83 -46.04
CA PRO A 223 5.28 -2.49 -45.17
C PRO A 223 4.62 -1.46 -44.22
N SER A 224 3.29 -1.44 -44.18
CA SER A 224 2.49 -0.62 -43.26
C SER A 224 2.30 -1.33 -41.91
N CYS A 225 2.37 -0.57 -40.82
CA CYS A 225 2.18 -1.06 -39.46
C CYS A 225 0.70 -1.39 -39.19
N PRO A 226 0.34 -2.62 -38.76
CA PRO A 226 -1.06 -2.98 -38.49
C PRO A 226 -1.71 -2.23 -37.31
N ILE A 227 -0.93 -1.54 -36.47
CA ILE A 227 -1.45 -0.82 -35.28
C ILE A 227 -1.78 0.64 -35.64
N CYS A 228 -0.83 1.39 -36.20
CA CYS A 228 -1.02 2.81 -36.51
C CYS A 228 -1.40 3.07 -37.97
N LEU A 229 -1.32 2.06 -38.85
CA LEU A 229 -1.58 2.14 -40.28
C LEU A 229 -0.62 3.07 -41.06
N CYS A 230 0.48 3.50 -40.43
CA CYS A 230 1.55 4.29 -41.07
C CYS A 230 2.65 3.40 -41.65
N GLU A 231 3.52 3.97 -42.49
CA GLU A 231 4.76 3.33 -42.93
C GLU A 231 5.69 3.00 -41.75
N VAL A 232 6.39 1.86 -41.82
CA VAL A 232 7.30 1.41 -40.77
C VAL A 232 8.71 1.95 -41.02
N GLU A 233 9.11 2.99 -40.27
CA GLU A 233 10.50 3.52 -40.28
C GLU A 233 11.44 2.76 -39.33
N ASP A 234 11.03 2.56 -38.07
CA ASP A 234 11.75 1.76 -37.06
C ASP A 234 10.96 0.48 -36.76
N GLY A 235 11.21 -0.54 -37.58
CA GLY A 235 10.47 -1.79 -37.56
C GLY A 235 10.95 -2.78 -36.52
N TYR A 236 10.01 -3.42 -35.85
CA TYR A 236 10.24 -4.61 -35.03
C TYR A 236 9.41 -5.78 -35.57
N GLN A 237 10.10 -6.87 -35.89
CA GLN A 237 9.47 -8.09 -36.37
C GLN A 237 9.29 -9.06 -35.19
N LEU A 238 8.07 -9.54 -34.96
CA LEU A 238 7.80 -10.48 -33.89
C LEU A 238 8.42 -11.84 -34.19
N GLU A 239 9.23 -12.37 -33.27
CA GLU A 239 9.92 -13.66 -33.44
C GLU A 239 8.94 -14.84 -33.64
N GLY A 240 7.79 -14.82 -32.95
CA GLY A 240 6.84 -15.93 -33.00
C GLY A 240 5.96 -16.00 -34.26
N CYS A 241 5.81 -14.91 -35.02
CA CYS A 241 4.88 -14.87 -36.16
C CYS A 241 5.39 -14.12 -37.39
N GLY A 242 6.53 -13.43 -37.28
CA GLY A 242 7.14 -12.70 -38.39
C GLY A 242 6.42 -11.41 -38.79
N HIS A 243 5.34 -11.00 -38.11
CA HIS A 243 4.65 -9.76 -38.43
C HIS A 243 5.45 -8.53 -37.99
N LEU A 244 5.52 -7.52 -38.87
CA LEU A 244 6.28 -6.29 -38.69
C LEU A 244 5.39 -5.17 -38.15
N PHE A 245 5.90 -4.44 -37.15
CA PHE A 245 5.23 -3.30 -36.54
C PHE A 245 6.23 -2.16 -36.31
N CYS A 246 5.75 -0.93 -36.14
CA CYS A 246 6.59 0.12 -35.56
C CYS A 246 6.99 -0.29 -34.13
N ARG A 247 8.28 -0.16 -33.79
CA ARG A 247 8.80 -0.45 -32.45
C ARG A 247 8.04 0.33 -31.37
N SER A 248 7.74 1.60 -31.65
CA SER A 248 6.96 2.49 -30.77
C SER A 248 5.56 1.94 -30.47
N CYS A 249 4.86 1.41 -31.47
CA CYS A 249 3.52 0.80 -31.34
C CYS A 249 3.58 -0.48 -30.49
N MET A 250 4.62 -1.32 -30.67
CA MET A 250 4.79 -2.53 -29.87
C MET A 250 5.05 -2.22 -28.39
N VAL A 251 5.89 -1.22 -28.10
CA VAL A 251 6.10 -0.75 -26.73
C VAL A 251 4.79 -0.23 -26.15
N GLU A 252 3.98 0.45 -26.94
CA GLU A 252 2.69 1.04 -26.51
C GLU A 252 1.67 -0.03 -26.17
N GLN A 253 1.59 -1.07 -27.00
CA GLN A 253 0.76 -2.25 -26.74
C GLN A 253 1.14 -2.90 -25.40
N CYS A 254 2.43 -3.05 -25.13
CA CYS A 254 2.92 -3.58 -23.85
C CYS A 254 2.55 -2.67 -22.67
N GLU A 255 2.76 -1.36 -22.80
CA GLU A 255 2.42 -0.39 -21.74
C GLU A 255 0.91 -0.28 -21.49
N SER A 256 0.10 -0.41 -22.54
CA SER A 256 -1.36 -0.49 -22.43
C SER A 256 -1.78 -1.76 -21.70
N ALA A 257 -1.18 -2.90 -22.02
CA ALA A 257 -1.44 -4.16 -21.33
C ALA A 257 -1.03 -4.10 -19.84
N ILE A 258 0.08 -3.43 -19.50
CA ILE A 258 0.47 -3.20 -18.09
C ILE A 258 -0.66 -2.49 -17.31
N LYS A 259 -1.34 -1.53 -17.94
CA LYS A 259 -2.42 -0.76 -17.33
C LYS A 259 -3.76 -1.50 -17.30
N ASN A 260 -3.99 -2.45 -18.21
CA ASN A 260 -5.25 -3.17 -18.34
C ASN A 260 -5.06 -4.69 -18.23
N GLN A 261 -5.46 -5.25 -17.08
CA GLN A 261 -5.34 -6.69 -16.81
C GLN A 261 -6.08 -7.57 -17.83
N GLY A 262 -7.15 -7.07 -18.46
CA GLY A 262 -7.90 -7.80 -19.50
C GLY A 262 -7.12 -8.01 -20.81
N SER A 263 -5.97 -7.36 -20.97
CA SER A 263 -5.13 -7.47 -22.17
C SER A 263 -4.16 -8.65 -22.14
N PHE A 264 -4.16 -9.45 -21.06
CA PHE A 264 -3.34 -10.66 -20.97
C PHE A 264 -4.10 -11.92 -21.39
N PRO A 265 -3.44 -12.87 -22.07
CA PRO A 265 -2.07 -12.80 -22.60
C PRO A 265 -1.97 -11.86 -23.81
N ILE A 266 -0.84 -11.16 -23.95
CA ILE A 266 -0.63 -10.21 -25.05
C ILE A 266 -0.42 -10.97 -26.36
N ARG A 267 -1.18 -10.59 -27.38
CA ARG A 267 -1.20 -11.22 -28.70
C ARG A 267 -0.78 -10.25 -29.80
N CYS A 268 -0.30 -10.82 -30.90
CA CYS A 268 -0.05 -10.12 -32.14
C CYS A 268 -1.31 -9.35 -32.59
N ALA A 269 -1.15 -8.05 -32.87
CA ALA A 269 -2.24 -7.18 -33.30
C ALA A 269 -2.59 -7.32 -34.78
N HIS A 270 -1.83 -8.12 -35.55
CA HIS A 270 -2.15 -8.38 -36.95
C HIS A 270 -3.45 -9.17 -37.06
N GLN A 271 -4.34 -8.71 -37.94
CA GLN A 271 -5.63 -9.34 -38.17
C GLN A 271 -5.48 -10.83 -38.49
N GLY A 272 -6.23 -11.67 -37.78
CA GLY A 272 -6.24 -13.12 -37.99
C GLY A 272 -5.03 -13.89 -37.45
N CYS A 273 -3.99 -13.24 -36.89
CA CYS A 273 -2.81 -13.96 -36.39
C CYS A 273 -3.05 -14.61 -35.03
N GLY A 274 -3.35 -13.83 -33.99
CA GLY A 274 -3.62 -14.33 -32.65
C GLY A 274 -2.44 -14.96 -31.88
N ASN A 275 -1.23 -15.06 -32.47
CA ASN A 275 -0.04 -15.60 -31.80
C ASN A 275 0.33 -14.77 -30.57
N HIS A 276 0.86 -15.42 -29.53
CA HIS A 276 1.39 -14.73 -28.36
C HIS A 276 2.71 -14.03 -28.68
N ILE A 277 2.93 -12.87 -28.06
CA ILE A 277 4.24 -12.21 -28.08
C ILE A 277 5.19 -12.97 -27.16
N LEU A 278 6.41 -13.24 -27.61
CA LEU A 278 7.37 -14.07 -26.88
C LEU A 278 8.17 -13.24 -25.85
N LEU A 279 8.77 -13.93 -24.89
CA LEU A 279 9.63 -13.30 -23.89
C LEU A 279 10.84 -12.58 -24.51
N VAL A 280 11.38 -13.12 -25.61
CA VAL A 280 12.48 -12.48 -26.36
C VAL A 280 12.05 -11.13 -26.93
N ASP A 281 10.81 -11.01 -27.37
CA ASP A 281 10.27 -9.76 -27.89
C ASP A 281 10.16 -8.72 -26.77
N PHE A 282 9.60 -9.10 -25.61
CA PHE A 282 9.49 -8.18 -24.48
C PHE A 282 10.86 -7.70 -23.97
N ARG A 283 11.86 -8.58 -23.91
CA ARG A 283 13.23 -8.22 -23.51
C ARG A 283 13.89 -7.24 -24.47
N THR A 284 13.59 -7.36 -25.76
CA THR A 284 14.13 -6.47 -26.78
C THR A 284 13.40 -5.13 -26.80
N LEU A 285 12.08 -5.12 -26.60
CA LEU A 285 11.24 -3.93 -26.70
C LEU A 285 11.25 -3.06 -25.44
N LEU A 286 11.35 -3.65 -24.25
CA LEU A 286 11.14 -2.97 -22.98
C LEU A 286 12.44 -2.80 -22.18
N SER A 287 12.50 -1.74 -21.37
CA SER A 287 13.51 -1.63 -20.31
C SER A 287 13.27 -2.67 -19.21
N ASN A 288 14.30 -2.98 -18.41
CA ASN A 288 14.18 -3.93 -17.29
C ASN A 288 13.04 -3.55 -16.32
N ASP A 289 12.90 -2.26 -16.00
CA ASP A 289 11.83 -1.77 -15.12
C ASP A 289 10.44 -2.04 -15.71
N LYS A 290 10.27 -1.78 -17.02
CA LYS A 290 9.00 -2.04 -17.72
C LYS A 290 8.70 -3.52 -17.91
N LEU A 291 9.73 -4.33 -18.11
CA LEU A 291 9.60 -5.78 -18.17
C LEU A 291 9.12 -6.34 -16.82
N GLU A 292 9.63 -5.80 -15.70
CA GLU A 292 9.17 -6.18 -14.36
C GLU A 292 7.72 -5.75 -14.10
N GLU A 293 7.33 -4.54 -14.52
CA GLU A 293 5.92 -4.09 -14.51
C GLU A 293 5.02 -5.02 -15.33
N LEU A 294 5.45 -5.44 -16.51
CA LEU A 294 4.74 -6.38 -17.39
C LEU A 294 4.50 -7.73 -16.71
N PHE A 295 5.53 -8.30 -16.07
CA PHE A 295 5.40 -9.58 -15.36
C PHE A 295 4.46 -9.46 -14.15
N ARG A 296 4.52 -8.35 -13.41
CA ARG A 296 3.57 -8.11 -12.31
C ARG A 296 2.14 -8.02 -12.81
N ALA A 297 1.90 -7.30 -13.92
CA ALA A 297 0.57 -7.15 -14.51
C ALA A 297 0.04 -8.50 -15.04
N SER A 298 0.90 -9.28 -15.72
CA SER A 298 0.58 -10.64 -16.19
C SER A 298 0.19 -11.57 -15.05
N LEU A 299 0.97 -11.59 -13.96
CA LEU A 299 0.64 -12.37 -12.77
C LEU A 299 -0.66 -11.89 -12.11
N GLY A 300 -0.91 -10.58 -12.09
CA GLY A 300 -2.16 -9.97 -11.65
C GLY A 300 -3.36 -10.50 -12.42
N ALA A 301 -3.28 -10.49 -13.75
CA ALA A 301 -4.32 -11.01 -14.63
C ALA A 301 -4.56 -12.52 -14.42
N PHE A 302 -3.50 -13.31 -14.25
CA PHE A 302 -3.61 -14.74 -13.94
C PHE A 302 -4.34 -15.01 -12.62
N VAL A 303 -3.99 -14.27 -11.56
CA VAL A 303 -4.66 -14.43 -10.25
C VAL A 303 -6.11 -14.02 -10.35
N ALA A 304 -6.43 -12.93 -11.05
CA ALA A 304 -7.78 -12.45 -11.25
C ALA A 304 -8.65 -13.45 -12.02
N SER A 305 -8.10 -14.13 -13.05
CA SER A 305 -8.82 -15.13 -13.84
C SER A 305 -8.96 -16.49 -13.14
N SER A 306 -8.25 -16.73 -12.03
CA SER A 306 -8.24 -18.00 -11.31
C SER A 306 -9.52 -18.34 -10.54
N SER A 307 -10.55 -17.49 -10.58
CA SER A 307 -11.82 -17.67 -9.85
C SER A 307 -11.63 -17.90 -8.34
N GLY A 308 -10.60 -17.28 -7.75
CA GLY A 308 -10.28 -17.39 -6.32
C GLY A 308 -9.43 -18.60 -5.94
N THR A 309 -8.99 -19.42 -6.90
CA THR A 309 -8.08 -20.55 -6.66
C THR A 309 -6.72 -20.07 -6.16
N TYR A 310 -6.25 -18.93 -6.66
CA TYR A 310 -5.01 -18.30 -6.23
C TYR A 310 -5.28 -16.94 -5.61
N ARG A 311 -4.47 -16.59 -4.62
CA ARG A 311 -4.43 -15.25 -4.02
C ARG A 311 -3.00 -14.78 -3.88
N PHE A 312 -2.82 -13.46 -3.91
CA PHE A 312 -1.55 -12.87 -3.54
C PHE A 312 -1.30 -12.97 -2.05
N CYS A 313 -0.02 -13.07 -1.69
CA CYS A 313 0.43 -12.85 -0.33
C CYS A 313 -0.11 -11.51 0.19
N PRO A 314 -0.72 -11.46 1.40
CA PRO A 314 -1.28 -10.23 1.97
C PRO A 314 -0.23 -9.18 2.32
N SER A 315 1.04 -9.58 2.40
CA SER A 315 2.15 -8.67 2.67
C SER A 315 2.26 -7.61 1.57
N PRO A 316 2.30 -6.32 1.92
CA PRO A 316 2.41 -5.24 0.94
C PRO A 316 3.61 -5.43 0.02
N ASP A 317 3.41 -5.17 -1.27
CA ASP A 317 4.41 -5.30 -2.34
C ASP A 317 5.04 -6.71 -2.51
N CYS A 318 4.60 -7.72 -1.76
CA CYS A 318 5.09 -9.08 -1.92
C CYS A 318 4.53 -9.70 -3.21
N PRO A 319 5.38 -10.16 -4.14
CA PRO A 319 4.93 -10.69 -5.44
C PRO A 319 4.41 -12.13 -5.35
N SER A 320 4.63 -12.84 -4.24
CA SER A 320 4.25 -14.24 -4.11
C SER A 320 2.73 -14.45 -4.16
N ILE A 321 2.35 -15.56 -4.77
CA ILE A 321 0.97 -16.07 -4.79
C ILE A 321 0.92 -17.39 -4.02
N TYR A 322 -0.25 -17.74 -3.53
CA TYR A 322 -0.51 -19.03 -2.91
C TYR A 322 -1.88 -19.56 -3.34
N ARG A 323 -2.02 -20.89 -3.29
CA ARG A 323 -3.29 -21.56 -3.55
C ARG A 323 -4.18 -21.45 -2.32
N VAL A 324 -5.43 -21.05 -2.54
CA VAL A 324 -6.46 -21.02 -1.50
C VAL A 324 -6.82 -22.45 -1.11
N ALA A 325 -6.98 -22.70 0.20
CA ALA A 325 -7.37 -24.02 0.68
C ALA A 325 -8.82 -24.31 0.32
N ASP A 326 -9.11 -25.56 -0.02
CA ASP A 326 -10.48 -26.03 -0.23
C ASP A 326 -11.26 -25.96 1.09
N PRO A 327 -12.59 -25.79 1.07
CA PRO A 327 -13.40 -25.65 2.29
C PRO A 327 -13.20 -26.77 3.31
N ASP A 328 -12.95 -27.99 2.80
CA ASP A 328 -12.88 -29.23 3.56
C ASP A 328 -11.46 -29.64 3.97
N THR A 329 -10.43 -28.89 3.57
CA THR A 329 -9.04 -29.18 4.00
C THR A 329 -8.72 -28.56 5.37
N ALA A 330 -7.88 -29.26 6.12
CA ALA A 330 -7.32 -28.76 7.36
C ALA A 330 -6.55 -27.44 7.11
N SER A 331 -6.63 -26.50 8.07
CA SER A 331 -6.00 -25.19 7.94
C SER A 331 -4.47 -25.29 8.02
N VAL A 332 -3.81 -25.47 6.88
CA VAL A 332 -2.35 -25.41 6.75
C VAL A 332 -1.92 -23.97 6.44
N PRO A 333 -0.85 -23.45 7.09
CA PRO A 333 -0.32 -22.13 6.74
C PRO A 333 0.32 -22.14 5.37
N PHE A 334 0.08 -21.07 4.61
CA PHE A 334 1.00 -20.69 3.54
C PHE A 334 2.18 -19.93 4.17
N VAL A 335 3.38 -20.46 4.01
CA VAL A 335 4.62 -19.77 4.38
C VAL A 335 5.22 -19.14 3.13
N CYS A 336 5.23 -17.81 3.07
CA CYS A 336 5.72 -17.11 1.88
C CYS A 336 7.25 -17.23 1.73
N GLY A 337 7.75 -17.71 0.60
CA GLY A 337 9.20 -17.77 0.34
C GLY A 337 9.88 -16.40 0.16
N ALA A 338 9.13 -15.35 -0.19
CA ALA A 338 9.69 -14.01 -0.45
C ALA A 338 9.68 -13.11 0.79
N CYS A 339 8.59 -13.10 1.55
CA CYS A 339 8.44 -12.26 2.74
C CYS A 339 8.21 -13.05 4.03
N TYR A 340 8.21 -14.38 3.99
CA TYR A 340 8.12 -15.25 5.16
C TYR A 340 6.90 -15.06 6.05
N SER A 341 5.89 -14.31 5.60
CA SER A 341 4.62 -14.19 6.30
C SER A 341 3.92 -15.54 6.29
N GLU A 342 3.41 -15.94 7.45
CA GLU A 342 2.52 -17.09 7.58
C GLU A 342 1.07 -16.63 7.45
N THR A 343 0.40 -17.10 6.41
CA THR A 343 -0.99 -16.73 6.11
C THR A 343 -1.87 -17.95 6.20
N CYS A 344 -3.01 -17.84 6.90
CA CYS A 344 -4.02 -18.88 6.84
C CYS A 344 -4.64 -18.91 5.43
N THR A 345 -4.55 -20.07 4.79
CA THR A 345 -5.01 -20.29 3.40
C THR A 345 -6.53 -20.28 3.24
N ARG A 346 -7.30 -20.26 4.34
CA ARG A 346 -8.77 -20.21 4.36
C ARG A 346 -9.31 -18.80 4.58
N CYS A 347 -8.82 -18.09 5.59
CA CYS A 347 -9.33 -16.77 5.96
C CYS A 347 -8.46 -15.61 5.45
N HIS A 348 -7.28 -15.90 4.90
CA HIS A 348 -6.35 -14.97 4.23
C HIS A 348 -5.76 -13.88 5.14
N ILE A 349 -5.78 -14.12 6.45
CA ILE A 349 -5.13 -13.28 7.48
C ILE A 349 -3.99 -14.06 8.12
N GLU A 350 -3.37 -13.50 9.17
CA GLU A 350 -2.24 -14.13 9.86
C GLU A 350 -2.60 -15.55 10.32
N TYR A 351 -1.65 -16.47 10.16
CA TYR A 351 -1.87 -17.85 10.59
C TYR A 351 -2.12 -17.91 12.10
N HIS A 352 -3.19 -18.61 12.49
CA HIS A 352 -3.69 -18.65 13.86
C HIS A 352 -3.86 -20.11 14.32
N PRO A 353 -2.78 -20.75 14.79
CA PRO A 353 -2.89 -22.13 15.26
C PRO A 353 -3.83 -22.20 16.47
N TYR A 354 -4.59 -23.30 16.57
CA TYR A 354 -5.51 -23.61 17.69
C TYR A 354 -6.78 -22.74 17.80
N VAL A 355 -6.97 -21.76 16.91
CA VAL A 355 -8.16 -20.91 16.89
C VAL A 355 -8.85 -21.03 15.53
N SER A 356 -10.18 -21.10 15.51
CA SER A 356 -10.94 -21.11 14.26
C SER A 356 -10.83 -19.75 13.53
N CYS A 357 -10.97 -19.77 12.21
CA CYS A 357 -10.95 -18.56 11.39
C CYS A 357 -11.97 -17.51 11.86
N GLU A 358 -13.17 -17.96 12.23
CA GLU A 358 -14.25 -17.10 12.70
C GLU A 358 -13.90 -16.41 14.01
N ARG A 359 -13.42 -17.18 15.00
CA ARG A 359 -13.06 -16.63 16.31
C ARG A 359 -11.85 -15.70 16.22
N TYR A 360 -10.88 -16.02 15.36
CA TYR A 360 -9.73 -15.14 15.15
C TYR A 360 -10.12 -13.81 14.48
N ARG A 361 -11.11 -13.81 13.57
CA ARG A 361 -11.68 -12.56 13.02
C ARG A 361 -12.34 -11.71 14.12
N GLN A 362 -13.13 -12.33 14.99
CA GLN A 362 -13.73 -11.62 16.13
C GLN A 362 -12.67 -10.97 17.04
N PHE A 363 -11.53 -11.63 17.25
CA PHE A 363 -10.42 -11.06 18.03
C PHE A 363 -9.72 -9.89 17.33
N LYS A 364 -9.72 -9.86 15.99
CA LYS A 364 -9.18 -8.75 15.19
C LYS A 364 -10.09 -7.54 15.19
N ASP A 365 -11.40 -7.77 15.15
CA ASP A 365 -12.41 -6.71 15.14
C ASP A 365 -12.62 -6.12 16.55
N ASP A 366 -12.56 -6.97 17.57
CA ASP A 366 -12.68 -6.60 18.97
C ASP A 366 -11.53 -7.21 19.79
N PRO A 367 -10.47 -6.42 20.07
CA PRO A 367 -9.34 -6.87 20.88
C PRO A 367 -9.74 -7.38 22.28
N ASP A 368 -10.81 -6.81 22.86
CA ASP A 368 -11.30 -7.17 24.19
C ASP A 368 -12.09 -8.49 24.18
N SER A 369 -12.57 -8.93 23.01
CA SER A 369 -13.16 -10.26 22.82
C SER A 369 -12.19 -11.37 23.24
N SER A 370 -10.91 -11.25 22.86
CA SER A 370 -9.88 -12.22 23.24
C SER A 370 -9.66 -12.29 24.76
N LEU A 371 -9.77 -11.14 25.44
CA LEU A 371 -9.66 -11.05 26.90
C LEU A 371 -10.88 -11.66 27.58
N ARG A 372 -12.09 -11.35 27.12
CA ARG A 372 -13.34 -11.90 27.67
C ARG A 372 -13.39 -13.42 27.53
N ASP A 373 -12.98 -13.95 26.38
CA ASP A 373 -12.89 -15.39 26.17
C ASP A 373 -11.85 -16.08 27.04
N TRP A 374 -10.72 -15.44 27.32
CA TRP A 374 -9.73 -15.95 28.28
C TRP A 374 -10.24 -15.97 29.72
N CYS A 375 -11.14 -15.05 30.08
CA CYS A 375 -11.74 -14.98 31.42
C CYS A 375 -12.78 -16.08 31.66
N LYS A 376 -13.45 -16.58 30.61
CA LYS A 376 -14.51 -17.59 30.73
C LYS A 376 -13.99 -18.87 31.40
N GLY A 377 -14.70 -19.32 32.44
CA GLY A 377 -14.41 -20.56 33.15
C GLY A 377 -13.21 -20.49 34.10
N LYS A 378 -12.65 -19.29 34.38
CA LYS A 378 -11.59 -19.12 35.37
C LYS A 378 -12.15 -18.58 36.68
N GLU A 379 -12.11 -19.40 37.71
CA GLU A 379 -12.53 -19.01 39.07
C GLU A 379 -11.67 -17.89 39.67
N GLN A 380 -10.44 -17.77 39.18
CA GLN A 380 -9.44 -16.80 39.66
C GLN A 380 -9.49 -15.45 38.92
N VAL A 381 -10.51 -15.23 38.08
CA VAL A 381 -10.64 -14.01 37.27
C VAL A 381 -12.04 -13.43 37.44
N LYS A 382 -12.14 -12.16 37.81
CA LYS A 382 -13.41 -11.42 38.01
C LYS A 382 -13.30 -10.01 37.43
N ASN A 383 -14.38 -9.23 37.47
CA ASN A 383 -14.35 -7.82 37.08
C ASN A 383 -14.37 -6.92 38.31
N CYS A 384 -13.64 -5.81 38.26
CA CYS A 384 -13.70 -4.78 39.30
C CYS A 384 -15.12 -4.17 39.32
N PRO A 385 -15.80 -4.15 40.47
CA PRO A 385 -17.15 -3.58 40.61
C PRO A 385 -17.18 -2.06 40.37
N ALA A 386 -16.08 -1.36 40.64
CA ALA A 386 -16.01 0.09 40.54
C ALA A 386 -15.73 0.61 39.12
N CYS A 387 -14.94 -0.12 38.32
CA CYS A 387 -14.48 0.38 37.01
C CYS A 387 -14.58 -0.64 35.87
N GLY A 388 -15.08 -1.86 36.14
CA GLY A 388 -15.26 -2.90 35.13
C GLY A 388 -13.98 -3.59 34.64
N HIS A 389 -12.80 -3.16 35.10
CA HIS A 389 -11.54 -3.79 34.70
C HIS A 389 -11.42 -5.24 35.19
N VAL A 390 -10.93 -6.13 34.33
CA VAL A 390 -10.59 -7.51 34.70
C VAL A 390 -9.53 -7.52 35.81
N ILE A 391 -9.84 -8.19 36.91
CA ILE A 391 -8.98 -8.44 38.08
C ILE A 391 -8.72 -9.95 38.19
N GLU A 392 -7.52 -10.30 38.64
CA GLU A 392 -7.07 -11.69 38.80
C GLU A 392 -6.58 -11.89 40.23
N LYS A 393 -7.02 -12.98 40.88
CA LYS A 393 -6.49 -13.39 42.18
C LYS A 393 -5.15 -14.07 41.97
N VAL A 394 -4.10 -13.55 42.61
CA VAL A 394 -2.75 -14.12 42.56
C VAL A 394 -2.44 -14.66 43.95
N ASP A 395 -2.89 -15.90 44.20
CA ASP A 395 -2.72 -16.74 45.41
C ASP A 395 -2.91 -16.12 46.82
N GLY A 396 -3.62 -16.86 47.67
CA GLY A 396 -3.57 -16.72 49.15
C GLY A 396 -4.06 -15.41 49.79
N CYS A 397 -4.58 -14.43 49.05
CA CYS A 397 -5.17 -13.23 49.66
C CYS A 397 -6.51 -12.88 49.00
N ASN A 398 -7.54 -12.69 49.81
CA ASN A 398 -8.86 -12.26 49.36
C ASN A 398 -8.97 -10.73 49.17
N HIS A 399 -7.90 -9.98 49.43
CA HIS A 399 -7.82 -8.55 49.11
C HIS A 399 -7.14 -8.32 47.76
N ILE A 400 -7.83 -7.59 46.88
CA ILE A 400 -7.31 -7.22 45.55
C ILE A 400 -7.31 -5.71 45.40
N GLU A 401 -6.15 -5.12 45.09
CA GLU A 401 -6.07 -3.71 44.71
C GLU A 401 -6.20 -3.55 43.18
N CYS A 402 -7.21 -2.80 42.76
CA CYS A 402 -7.41 -2.49 41.35
C CYS A 402 -6.58 -1.26 40.94
N LYS A 403 -6.14 -1.22 39.68
CA LYS A 403 -5.43 -0.06 39.09
C LYS A 403 -6.22 1.26 39.13
N CYS A 404 -7.53 1.22 39.36
CA CYS A 404 -8.34 2.43 39.58
C CYS A 404 -8.18 3.01 41.00
N GLY A 405 -7.38 2.40 41.87
CA GLY A 405 -7.15 2.82 43.25
C GLY A 405 -8.18 2.31 44.25
N LYS A 406 -9.08 1.40 43.85
CA LYS A 406 -10.05 0.76 44.76
C LYS A 406 -9.56 -0.60 45.24
N HIS A 407 -9.82 -0.89 46.50
CA HIS A 407 -9.51 -2.17 47.16
C HIS A 407 -10.76 -3.04 47.16
N ILE A 408 -10.65 -4.32 46.83
CA ILE A 408 -11.79 -5.19 46.51
C ILE A 408 -11.68 -6.48 47.33
N CYS A 409 -12.78 -6.90 47.95
CA CYS A 409 -12.89 -8.21 48.55
C CYS A 409 -13.20 -9.25 47.46
N TRP A 410 -12.36 -10.27 47.32
CA TRP A 410 -12.52 -11.31 46.31
C TRP A 410 -13.75 -12.19 46.54
N VAL A 411 -14.15 -12.36 47.80
CA VAL A 411 -15.26 -13.24 48.19
C VAL A 411 -16.58 -12.65 47.72
N CYS A 412 -16.88 -11.41 48.13
CA CYS A 412 -18.17 -10.76 47.92
C CYS A 412 -18.19 -9.69 46.80
N LEU A 413 -17.01 -9.29 46.28
CA LEU A 413 -16.84 -8.21 45.31
C LEU A 413 -17.26 -6.81 45.78
N GLU A 414 -17.31 -6.56 47.09
CA GLU A 414 -17.41 -5.19 47.62
C GLU A 414 -16.09 -4.42 47.42
N PHE A 415 -16.19 -3.10 47.26
CA PHE A 415 -15.02 -2.24 47.05
C PHE A 415 -14.91 -1.10 48.07
N PHE A 416 -13.67 -0.72 48.35
CA PHE A 416 -13.29 0.20 49.42
C PHE A 416 -12.27 1.23 48.91
N THR A 417 -12.20 2.36 49.63
CA THR A 417 -11.25 3.44 49.35
C THR A 417 -9.86 3.15 49.87
N THR A 418 -9.74 2.38 50.95
CA THR A 418 -8.46 2.06 51.58
C THR A 418 -8.32 0.55 51.79
N SER A 419 -7.08 0.07 51.93
CA SER A 419 -6.80 -1.33 52.24
C SER A 419 -7.35 -1.73 53.60
N GLY A 420 -7.23 -0.85 54.60
CA GLY A 420 -7.71 -1.09 55.97
C GLY A 420 -9.20 -1.39 56.05
N GLU A 421 -10.03 -0.60 55.36
CA GLU A 421 -11.48 -0.84 55.27
C GLU A 421 -11.80 -2.23 54.68
N CYS A 422 -11.04 -2.65 53.67
CA CYS A 422 -11.22 -3.95 53.05
C CYS A 422 -10.81 -5.10 53.98
N TYR A 423 -9.72 -4.97 54.73
CA TYR A 423 -9.32 -5.97 55.72
C TYR A 423 -10.33 -6.06 56.86
N SER A 424 -10.77 -4.92 57.41
CA SER A 424 -11.82 -4.89 58.44
C SER A 424 -13.12 -5.55 57.97
N HIS A 425 -13.51 -5.34 56.71
CA HIS A 425 -14.66 -6.04 56.12
C HIS A 425 -14.46 -7.56 56.08
N MET A 426 -13.30 -8.04 55.65
CA MET A 426 -13.02 -9.48 55.59
C MET A 426 -13.00 -10.14 56.97
N ASP A 427 -12.43 -9.46 57.96
CA ASP A 427 -12.39 -9.97 59.35
C ASP A 427 -13.78 -10.04 59.97
N THR A 428 -14.63 -9.04 59.70
CA THR A 428 -15.96 -8.93 60.32
C THR A 428 -17.03 -9.75 59.61
N ILE A 429 -17.01 -9.82 58.28
CA ILE A 429 -18.06 -10.46 57.46
C ILE A 429 -17.68 -11.87 57.04
N HIS A 430 -16.39 -12.12 56.80
CA HIS A 430 -15.89 -13.41 56.31
C HIS A 430 -15.09 -14.18 57.35
N LEU A 431 -14.99 -13.68 58.59
CA LEU A 431 -14.35 -14.34 59.75
C LEU A 431 -12.87 -14.68 59.55
N GLY A 432 -12.14 -13.86 58.77
CA GLY A 432 -10.71 -14.07 58.51
C GLY A 432 -10.46 -15.31 57.67
N VAL A 433 -10.70 -15.21 56.36
CA VAL A 433 -10.33 -16.26 55.41
C VAL A 433 -8.96 -15.91 54.83
N ASP A 434 -7.92 -16.58 55.36
CA ASP A 434 -6.58 -16.64 54.75
C ASP A 434 -6.67 -17.14 53.29
#